data_AF-A0A392PGT0-F1
#
_entry.id   AF-A0A392PGT0-F1
#
_cell.length_a   1.000
_cell.length_b   1.000
_cell.length_c   1.000
_cell.angle_alpha   90.00
_cell.angle_beta   90.00
_cell.angle_gamma   90.00
#
_symmetry.space_group_name_H-M   'P 1'
#
loop_
_entity.id
_entity.type
_entity.pdbx_description
1 polymer ?
#
loop_
_entity_poly.entity_id
_entity_poly.type
_entity_poly.pdbx_seq_one_letter_code
_entity_poly.pdbx_strand_id
1 'polypeptide(L)' 'MLTKARKKGTKPAWTGDLAWTGLKDYWKSEEFLKISNQNKINRASKRGGAVHTS' A
#
# COMPACT_ATOMS: atom_id res chain seq x y z
N MET A 1 3.16 5.48 -7.56
CA MET A 1 4.00 4.68 -8.48
C MET A 1 4.05 3.21 -8.06
N LEU A 2 4.55 2.87 -6.87
CA LEU A 2 4.60 1.50 -6.34
C LEU A 2 3.23 0.87 -6.05
N THR A 3 2.23 1.66 -5.63
CA THR A 3 0.86 1.15 -5.43
C THR A 3 0.25 0.59 -6.73
N LYS A 4 0.55 1.20 -7.88
CA LYS A 4 0.10 0.73 -9.19
C LYS A 4 0.83 -0.57 -9.58
N ALA A 5 2.14 -0.61 -9.36
CA ALA A 5 2.96 -1.81 -9.57
C ALA A 5 2.44 -2.99 -8.72
N ARG A 6 2.17 -2.77 -7.43
CA ARG A 6 1.56 -3.77 -6.53
C ARG A 6 0.22 -4.27 -7.05
N LYS A 7 -0.68 -3.36 -7.43
CA LYS A 7 -2.02 -3.72 -7.92
C LYS A 7 -1.99 -4.51 -9.23
N LYS A 8 -1.05 -4.18 -10.13
CA LYS A 8 -0.88 -4.88 -11.41
C LYS A 8 -0.04 -6.16 -11.30
N GLY A 9 0.74 -6.31 -10.22
CA GLY A 9 1.71 -7.40 -10.06
C GLY A 9 2.94 -7.29 -10.96
N THR A 10 3.09 -6.20 -11.72
CA THR A 10 4.18 -6.02 -12.68
C THR A 10 5.37 -5.29 -12.06
N LYS A 11 6.56 -5.87 -12.21
CA LYS A 11 7.82 -5.24 -11.80
C LYS A 11 8.11 -4.02 -12.69
N PRO A 12 8.42 -2.84 -12.13
CA PRO A 12 8.88 -1.70 -12.92
C PRO A 12 10.29 -1.92 -13.49
N ALA A 13 10.57 -1.40 -14.68
CA ALA A 13 11.87 -1.57 -15.36
C ALA A 13 13.07 -0.99 -14.58
N TRP A 14 12.85 0.04 -13.77
CA TRP A 14 13.89 0.66 -12.93
C TRP A 14 14.18 -0.12 -11.65
N THR A 15 13.41 -1.16 -11.32
CA THR A 15 13.59 -1.97 -10.10
C THR A 15 14.31 -3.28 -10.40
N GLY A 16 15.39 -3.55 -9.67
CA GLY A 16 16.09 -4.85 -9.72
C GLY A 16 15.27 -5.99 -9.11
N ASP A 17 15.54 -7.23 -9.52
CA ASP A 17 14.77 -8.41 -9.10
C ASP A 17 14.78 -8.69 -7.60
N LEU A 18 15.93 -8.46 -6.95
CA LEU A 18 16.08 -8.61 -5.50
C LEU A 18 15.19 -7.62 -4.74
N ALA A 19 15.24 -6.34 -5.13
CA ALA A 19 14.42 -5.30 -4.54
C ALA A 19 12.93 -5.55 -4.76
N TRP A 20 12.54 -6.04 -5.96
CA TRP A 20 11.15 -6.39 -6.25
C TRP A 20 10.65 -7.55 -5.40
N THR A 21 11.48 -8.57 -5.18
CA THR A 21 11.13 -9.71 -4.32
C THR A 21 10.95 -9.27 -2.88
N GLY A 22 11.89 -8.49 -2.32
CA GLY A 22 11.75 -7.93 -0.97
C GLY A 22 10.49 -7.05 -0.81
N LEU A 23 10.13 -6.26 -1.83
CA LEU A 23 8.89 -5.49 -1.85
C LEU A 23 7.64 -6.37 -1.82
N LYS A 24 7.61 -7.47 -2.58
CA LYS A 24 6.49 -8.42 -2.56
C LYS A 24 6.34 -9.07 -1.18
N ASP A 25 7.44 -9.46 -0.56
CA ASP A 25 7.42 -10.12 0.74
C ASP A 25 7.00 -9.13 1.84
N TYR A 26 7.53 -7.91 1.81
CA TYR A 26 7.08 -6.82 2.69
C TYR A 26 5.58 -6.54 2.52
N TRP A 27 5.06 -6.53 1.28
CA TRP A 27 3.62 -6.31 1.06
C TRP A 27 2.71 -7.44 1.54
N LYS A 28 3.26 -8.65 1.75
CA LYS A 28 2.54 -9.78 2.36
C LYS A 28 2.65 -9.78 3.87
N SER A 29 3.54 -8.98 4.46
CA SER A 29 3.69 -8.89 5.91
C SER A 29 2.40 -8.39 6.57
N GLU A 30 2.11 -8.94 7.75
CA GLU A 30 0.91 -8.57 8.51
C GLU A 30 0.92 -7.09 8.90
N GLU A 31 2.08 -6.55 9.25
CA GLU A 31 2.25 -5.15 9.63
C GLU A 31 1.78 -4.21 8.50
N PHE A 32 2.27 -4.46 7.29
CA PHE A 32 1.88 -3.69 6.14
C PHE A 32 0.40 -3.87 5.80
N LEU A 33 -0.13 -5.09 5.89
CA LEU A 33 -1.55 -5.36 5.64
C LEU A 33 -2.46 -4.63 6.65
N LYS A 34 -2.09 -4.61 7.94
CA LYS A 34 -2.79 -3.89 8.99
C LYS A 34 -2.88 -2.40 8.67
N ILE A 35 -1.76 -1.75 8.38
CA ILE A 35 -1.70 -0.34 8.01
C ILE A 35 -2.47 -0.09 6.71
N SER A 36 -2.29 -0.95 5.71
CA SER A 36 -2.97 -0.80 4.42
C SER A 36 -4.49 -0.94 4.55
N ASN A 37 -4.99 -1.79 5.44
CA ASN A 37 -6.42 -1.98 5.66
C ASN A 37 -7.01 -0.83 6.46
N GLN A 38 -6.34 -0.36 7.51
CA GLN A 38 -6.76 0.84 8.24
C GLN A 38 -6.84 2.05 7.31
N ASN A 39 -5.85 2.24 6.43
CA ASN A 39 -5.86 3.32 5.45
C ASN A 39 -7.00 3.20 4.42
N LYS A 40 -7.46 1.99 4.09
CA LYS A 40 -8.66 1.80 3.25
C LYS A 40 -9.91 2.22 4.01
N ILE A 41 -10.04 1.81 5.27
CA ILE A 41 -11.17 2.15 6.15
C ILE A 41 -11.24 3.68 6.32
N ASN A 42 -10.12 4.33 6.64
CA ASN A 42 -10.04 5.78 6.81
C ASN A 42 -10.47 6.53 5.55
N ARG A 43 -10.10 6.03 4.37
CA ARG A 43 -10.51 6.63 3.08
C ARG A 43 -11.98 6.39 2.76
N ALA A 44 -12.54 5.25 3.17
CA ALA A 44 -13.95 4.90 2.96
C ALA A 44 -14.90 5.55 3.97
N SER A 45 -14.38 6.06 5.09
CA SER A 45 -15.17 6.73 6.13
C SER A 45 -15.81 8.02 5.61
N LYS A 46 -17.12 8.18 5.88
CA LYS A 46 -17.89 9.40 5.57
C LYS A 46 -17.35 10.68 6.22
N ARG A 47 -16.65 10.56 7.36
CA ARG A 47 -16.00 11.70 8.03
C ARG A 47 -14.69 12.13 7.35
N GLY A 48 -14.15 11.29 6.45
CA GLY A 48 -12.82 11.47 5.88
C GLY A 48 -11.72 11.45 6.95
N GLY A 49 -10.46 11.42 6.52
CA GLY A 49 -9.30 11.66 7.39
C GLY A 49 -9.16 13.15 7.77
N ALA A 50 -10.28 13.88 7.88
CA ALA A 50 -10.26 15.28 8.26
C ALA A 50 -10.08 15.36 9.78
N VAL A 51 -8.85 15.67 10.20
CA VAL A 51 -8.52 16.08 11.58
C VAL A 51 -9.22 17.38 11.98
N HIS A 52 -9.85 18.07 11.03
CA HIS A 52 -10.69 19.24 11.25
C HIS A 52 -12.14 18.90 10.86
N THR A 53 -12.85 18.23 11.74
CA THR A 53 -14.32 18.28 11.75
C THR A 53 -14.72 18.94 13.06
N SER A 54 -15.19 20.19 12.96
CA SER A 54 -15.89 20.90 14.04
C SER A 54 -17.30 20.32 14.22
#